data_AF-A0A5K3F0G5-F1
#
_entry.id   AF-A0A5K3F0G5-F1
#
_cell.length_a   1.000
_cell.length_b   1.000
_cell.length_c   1.000
_cell.angle_alpha   90.00
_cell.angle_beta   90.00
_cell.angle_gamma   90.00
#
_symmetry.space_group_name_H-M   'P 1'
#
loop_
_entity.id
_entity.type
_entity.pdbx_description
1 polymer ?
#
loop_
_entity_poly.entity_id
_entity_poly.type
_entity_poly.pdbx_seq_one_letter_code
_entity_poly.pdbx_strand_id
1 'polypeptide(L)'
;MGVLQGGMKCLKYCTFFFNFIVFVFGLFLAGFGGYLLYQLTFYTNQIGDVTKIFPVAVIVLGFVIFFVGFLGCCGACYESPCMLITFAAIVAILLCLQIAVAVFVFVYKDELMEFLSNRFEMVFNDSNGALREQIERDLNCCGFKKPEGHCLLTLFVRKHVY
;
A
#
# COMPACT_ATOMS: atom_id res chain seq x y z
N MET A 1 32.82 -20.52 -20.36
CA MET A 1 32.30 -19.15 -20.58
C MET A 1 30.83 -19.10 -21.04
N GLY A 2 30.21 -20.20 -21.52
CA GLY A 2 28.80 -20.21 -21.96
C GLY A 2 27.74 -20.09 -20.85
N VAL A 3 28.00 -20.64 -19.65
CA VAL A 3 27.04 -20.59 -18.51
C VAL A 3 26.80 -19.17 -17.98
N LEU A 4 27.82 -18.31 -18.02
CA LEU A 4 27.72 -16.90 -17.60
C LEU A 4 26.86 -16.08 -18.58
N GLN A 5 26.94 -16.39 -19.88
CA GLN A 5 26.25 -15.65 -20.94
C GLN A 5 24.76 -16.01 -21.03
N GLY A 6 24.39 -17.27 -20.77
CA GLY A 6 23.00 -17.73 -20.67
C GLY A 6 22.28 -17.22 -19.41
N GLY A 7 22.97 -17.26 -18.26
CA GLY A 7 22.43 -16.78 -16.98
C GLY A 7 22.08 -15.29 -16.97
N MET A 8 22.94 -14.45 -17.57
CA MET A 8 22.68 -13.00 -17.69
C MET A 8 21.46 -12.66 -18.54
N LYS A 9 21.16 -13.44 -19.59
CA LYS A 9 19.95 -13.23 -20.41
C LYS A 9 18.68 -13.62 -19.66
N CYS A 10 18.71 -14.74 -18.93
CA CYS A 10 17.59 -15.16 -18.08
C CYS A 10 17.30 -14.11 -17.00
N LEU A 11 18.35 -13.64 -16.31
CA LEU A 11 18.22 -12.63 -15.25
C LEU A 11 17.60 -11.33 -15.76
N LYS A 12 18.02 -10.85 -16.94
CA LYS A 12 17.42 -9.65 -17.56
C LYS A 12 15.94 -9.83 -17.84
N TYR A 13 15.55 -10.97 -18.41
CA TYR A 13 14.16 -11.23 -18.77
C TYR A 13 13.27 -11.37 -17.53
N CYS A 14 13.75 -12.06 -16.49
CA CYS A 14 13.08 -12.13 -15.20
C CYS A 14 12.90 -10.74 -14.59
N THR A 15 13.96 -9.93 -14.53
CA THR A 15 13.91 -8.57 -13.97
C THR A 15 12.94 -7.68 -14.75
N PHE A 16 12.92 -7.77 -16.08
CA PHE A 16 11.95 -7.03 -16.90
C PHE A 16 10.51 -7.45 -16.59
N PHE A 17 10.23 -8.75 -16.57
CA PHE A 17 8.88 -9.28 -16.34
C PHE A 17 8.34 -8.92 -14.95
N PHE A 18 9.14 -9.12 -13.89
CA PHE A 18 8.72 -8.76 -12.53
C PHE A 18 8.50 -7.26 -12.38
N ASN A 19 9.40 -6.41 -12.89
CA ASN A 19 9.22 -4.96 -12.83
C ASN A 19 8.01 -4.47 -13.65
N PHE A 20 7.69 -5.15 -14.76
CA PHE A 20 6.50 -4.85 -15.54
C PHE A 20 5.21 -5.16 -14.77
N ILE A 21 5.16 -6.27 -14.03
CA ILE A 21 4.02 -6.57 -13.14
C ILE A 21 3.89 -5.49 -12.07
N VAL A 22 5.01 -5.09 -11.44
CA VAL A 22 5.03 -4.03 -10.43
C VAL A 22 4.52 -2.70 -11.00
N PHE A 23 4.92 -2.37 -12.23
CA PHE A 23 4.45 -1.18 -12.94
C PHE A 23 2.92 -1.18 -13.14
N VAL A 24 2.36 -2.28 -13.66
CA VAL A 24 0.91 -2.42 -13.86
C VAL A 24 0.16 -2.37 -12.53
N PHE A 25 0.70 -3.00 -11.49
CA PHE A 25 0.11 -2.96 -10.16
C PHE A 25 0.13 -1.57 -9.54
N GLY A 26 1.21 -0.80 -9.71
CA GLY A 26 1.28 0.60 -9.29
C GLY A 26 0.21 1.47 -9.96
N LEU A 27 -0.02 1.28 -11.26
CA LEU A 27 -1.07 1.96 -12.00
C LEU A 27 -2.47 1.59 -11.46
N PHE A 28 -2.70 0.30 -11.19
CA PHE A 28 -3.96 -0.18 -10.60
C PHE A 28 -4.21 0.44 -9.23
N LEU A 29 -3.21 0.47 -8.34
CA LEU A 29 -3.32 1.10 -7.02
C LEU A 29 -3.59 2.60 -7.10
N ALA A 30 -2.90 3.32 -7.99
CA ALA A 30 -3.14 4.75 -8.18
C ALA A 30 -4.57 5.02 -8.68
N GLY A 31 -5.04 4.23 -9.65
CA GLY A 31 -6.42 4.31 -10.16
C GLY A 31 -7.47 3.96 -9.09
N PHE A 32 -7.23 2.90 -8.32
CA PHE A 32 -8.10 2.50 -7.22
C PHE A 32 -8.16 3.56 -6.10
N GLY A 33 -7.01 4.11 -5.70
CA GLY A 33 -6.96 5.21 -4.73
C GLY A 33 -7.69 6.46 -5.23
N GLY A 34 -7.56 6.78 -6.52
CA GLY A 34 -8.31 7.87 -7.17
C GLY A 34 -9.82 7.63 -7.16
N TYR A 35 -10.25 6.39 -7.44
CA TYR A 35 -11.66 5.99 -7.36
C TYR A 35 -12.21 6.15 -5.93
N LEU A 36 -11.46 5.70 -4.92
CA LEU A 36 -11.85 5.87 -3.51
C LEU A 36 -11.95 7.36 -3.13
N LEU A 37 -11.00 8.19 -3.56
CA LEU A 37 -11.01 9.63 -3.30
C LEU A 37 -12.21 10.33 -3.95
N TYR A 38 -12.55 9.93 -5.18
CA TYR A 38 -13.71 10.43 -5.90
C TYR A 38 -15.01 10.12 -5.16
N GLN A 39 -15.19 8.85 -4.75
CA GLN A 39 -16.38 8.44 -3.99
C GLN A 39 -16.48 9.20 -2.66
N LEU A 40 -15.38 9.28 -1.90
CA LEU A 40 -15.36 10.01 -0.63
C LEU A 40 -15.73 11.49 -0.80
N THR A 41 -15.16 12.15 -1.81
CA THR A 41 -15.44 13.57 -2.06
C THR A 41 -16.90 13.80 -2.47
N PHE A 42 -17.51 12.88 -3.21
CA PHE A 42 -18.89 13.01 -3.70
C PHE A 42 -19.94 12.76 -2.61
N TYR A 43 -19.76 11.73 -1.76
CA TYR A 43 -20.72 11.39 -0.71
C TYR A 43 -20.58 12.23 0.55
N THR A 44 -19.38 12.73 0.84
CA THR A 44 -19.08 13.34 2.14
C THR A 44 -18.57 14.77 2.00
N ASN A 45 -19.45 15.67 1.57
CA ASN A 45 -19.19 17.12 1.55
C ASN A 45 -18.99 17.74 2.95
N GLN A 46 -19.08 16.95 4.04
CA GLN A 46 -18.98 17.41 5.43
C GLN A 46 -18.00 16.62 6.32
N ILE A 47 -17.31 15.60 5.81
CA ILE A 47 -16.41 14.78 6.64
C ILE A 47 -14.97 15.27 6.48
N GLY A 48 -14.35 15.59 7.62
CA GLY A 48 -13.08 16.33 7.68
C GLY A 48 -11.93 15.71 6.89
N ASP A 49 -10.92 16.54 6.59
CA ASP A 49 -9.74 16.24 5.76
C ASP A 49 -9.02 14.93 6.09
N VAL A 50 -9.18 14.45 7.32
CA VAL A 50 -8.54 13.26 7.86
C VAL A 50 -8.97 11.96 7.17
N THR A 51 -10.18 11.88 6.61
CA THR A 51 -10.66 10.67 5.90
C THR A 51 -10.05 10.56 4.49
N LYS A 52 -9.62 11.68 3.92
CA LYS A 52 -8.94 11.71 2.60
C LYS A 52 -7.49 11.25 2.69
N ILE A 53 -6.90 11.18 3.89
CA ILE A 53 -5.50 10.77 4.09
C ILE A 53 -5.24 9.36 3.56
N PHE A 54 -6.15 8.41 3.82
CA PHE A 54 -5.98 7.02 3.38
C PHE A 54 -5.96 6.88 1.84
N PRO A 55 -6.99 7.30 1.09
CA PRO A 55 -6.96 7.19 -0.37
C PRO A 55 -5.84 8.02 -1.00
N VAL A 56 -5.49 9.19 -0.45
CA VAL A 56 -4.33 9.97 -0.92
C VAL A 56 -3.03 9.21 -0.70
N ALA A 57 -2.85 8.55 0.45
CA ALA A 57 -1.67 7.72 0.70
C ALA A 57 -1.58 6.54 -0.29
N VAL A 58 -2.71 5.89 -0.62
CA VAL A 58 -2.77 4.82 -1.63
C VAL A 58 -2.38 5.35 -3.02
N ILE A 59 -2.82 6.54 -3.39
CA ILE A 59 -2.45 7.19 -4.66
C ILE A 59 -0.95 7.46 -4.71
N VAL A 60 -0.40 8.10 -3.67
CA VAL A 60 1.04 8.42 -3.59
C VAL A 60 1.88 7.16 -3.65
N LEU A 61 1.51 6.13 -2.89
CA LEU A 61 2.18 4.84 -2.90
C LEU A 61 2.10 4.18 -4.29
N GLY A 62 0.94 4.20 -4.94
CA GLY A 62 0.75 3.68 -6.29
C GLY A 62 1.66 4.36 -7.31
N PHE A 63 1.78 5.69 -7.27
CA PHE A 63 2.72 6.43 -8.13
C PHE A 63 4.17 6.09 -7.86
N VAL A 64 4.59 5.98 -6.59
CA VAL A 64 5.96 5.57 -6.24
C VAL A 64 6.26 4.18 -6.82
N ILE A 65 5.35 3.22 -6.65
CA ILE A 65 5.48 1.86 -7.20
C ILE A 65 5.53 1.88 -8.73
N PHE A 66 4.68 2.69 -9.37
CA PHE A 66 4.67 2.90 -10.82
C PHE A 66 6.02 3.42 -11.33
N PHE A 67 6.58 4.47 -10.71
CA PHE A 67 7.88 5.03 -11.10
C PHE A 67 9.03 4.05 -10.88
N VAL A 68 9.02 3.32 -9.76
CA VAL A 68 10.03 2.28 -9.49
C VAL A 68 9.96 1.16 -10.53
N GLY A 69 8.76 0.68 -10.87
CA GLY A 69 8.55 -0.32 -11.91
C GLY A 69 8.98 0.17 -13.29
N PHE A 70 8.69 1.42 -13.64
CA PHE A 70 9.12 2.05 -14.89
C PHE A 70 10.65 2.15 -14.98
N LEU A 71 11.30 2.64 -13.93
CA LEU A 71 12.77 2.70 -13.86
C LEU A 71 13.40 1.31 -13.90
N GLY A 72 12.77 0.30 -13.29
CA GLY A 72 13.20 -1.09 -13.38
C GLY A 72 13.13 -1.66 -14.80
N CYS A 73 12.05 -1.37 -15.53
CA CYS A 73 11.91 -1.75 -16.94
C CYS A 73 12.93 -1.02 -17.83
N CYS A 74 13.11 0.29 -17.65
CA CYS A 74 14.10 1.07 -18.38
C CYS A 74 15.54 0.61 -18.08
N GLY A 75 15.85 0.32 -16.82
CA GLY A 75 17.16 -0.19 -16.42
C GLY A 75 17.48 -1.56 -17.02
N ALA A 76 16.47 -2.43 -17.18
CA ALA A 76 16.63 -3.70 -17.88
C ALA A 76 16.86 -3.53 -19.40
N CYS A 77 16.20 -2.55 -20.02
CA CYS A 77 16.30 -2.28 -21.45
C CYS A 77 17.60 -1.55 -21.85
N TYR A 78 18.08 -0.61 -21.02
CA TYR A 78 19.09 0.34 -21.49
C TYR A 78 20.54 -0.13 -21.36
N GLU A 79 20.80 -1.29 -20.75
CA GLU A 79 22.13 -1.90 -20.55
C GLU A 79 23.24 -0.94 -20.07
N SER A 80 22.86 0.26 -19.59
CA SER A 80 23.80 1.29 -19.20
C SER A 80 24.09 1.16 -17.72
N PRO A 81 25.38 1.13 -17.33
CA PRO A 81 25.75 0.97 -15.93
C PRO A 81 25.20 2.12 -15.06
N CYS A 82 25.06 3.32 -15.63
CA CYS A 82 24.50 4.48 -14.93
C CYS A 82 23.04 4.26 -14.51
N MET A 83 22.16 3.74 -15.38
CA MET A 83 20.75 3.48 -15.02
C MET A 83 20.59 2.36 -13.99
N LEU A 84 21.46 1.34 -14.05
CA LEU A 84 21.42 0.25 -13.09
C LEU A 84 21.86 0.72 -11.69
N ILE A 85 22.88 1.57 -11.64
CA ILE A 85 23.37 2.19 -10.39
C ILE A 85 22.31 3.11 -9.80
N THR A 86 21.64 3.95 -10.61
CA THR A 86 20.59 4.84 -10.10
C THR A 86 19.39 4.05 -9.58
N PHE A 87 18.96 2.98 -10.27
CA PHE A 87 17.93 2.08 -9.77
C PHE A 87 18.31 1.46 -8.43
N ALA A 88 19.54 0.92 -8.32
CA ALA A 88 20.04 0.34 -7.08
C ALA A 88 20.11 1.38 -5.94
N ALA A 89 20.56 2.61 -6.23
CA ALA A 89 20.62 3.70 -5.27
C ALA A 89 19.23 4.12 -4.77
N ILE A 90 18.25 4.24 -5.67
CA ILE A 90 16.86 4.56 -5.31
C ILE A 90 16.28 3.46 -4.41
N VAL A 91 16.47 2.19 -4.77
CA VAL A 91 16.01 1.07 -3.95
C VAL A 91 16.68 1.06 -2.57
N ALA A 92 17.98 1.34 -2.49
CA ALA A 92 18.69 1.45 -1.21
C ALA A 92 18.11 2.58 -0.33
N ILE A 93 17.84 3.75 -0.91
CA ILE A 93 17.21 4.86 -0.19
C ILE A 93 15.81 4.48 0.29
N LEU A 94 15.01 3.81 -0.55
CA LEU A 94 13.68 3.33 -0.17
C LEU A 94 13.74 2.31 0.96
N LEU A 95 14.74 1.43 0.99
CA LEU A 95 14.95 0.49 2.10
C LEU A 95 15.26 1.22 3.40
N CYS A 96 16.16 2.21 3.38
CA CYS A 96 16.44 3.05 4.54
C CYS A 96 15.18 3.77 5.05
N LEU A 97 14.36 4.30 4.13
CA LEU A 97 13.11 4.95 4.46
C LEU A 97 12.09 3.97 5.07
N GLN A 98 11.98 2.75 4.53
CA GLN A 98 11.11 1.71 5.08
C GLN A 98 11.52 1.33 6.51
N ILE A 99 12.81 1.19 6.78
CA ILE A 99 13.32 0.92 8.13
C ILE A 99 12.95 2.08 9.08
N ALA A 100 13.13 3.33 8.64
CA ALA A 100 12.76 4.50 9.44
C ALA A 100 11.25 4.54 9.76
N VAL A 101 10.40 4.27 8.76
CA VAL A 101 8.94 4.18 8.93
C VAL A 101 8.57 3.04 9.89
N ALA A 102 9.20 1.86 9.74
CA ALA A 102 8.94 0.71 10.60
C ALA A 102 9.27 1.00 12.07
N VAL A 103 10.42 1.65 12.33
CA VAL A 103 10.81 2.08 13.68
C VAL A 103 9.83 3.13 14.21
N PHE A 104 9.45 4.10 13.39
CA PHE A 104 8.48 5.13 13.79
C PHE A 104 7.13 4.51 14.20
N VAL A 105 6.59 3.61 13.37
CA VAL A 105 5.34 2.89 13.67
C VAL A 105 5.47 2.04 14.94
N PHE A 106 6.62 1.40 15.15
CA PHE A 106 6.84 0.58 16.35
C PHE A 106 6.85 1.42 17.64
N VAL A 107 7.47 2.60 17.60
CA VAL A 107 7.54 3.52 18.75
C VAL A 107 6.18 4.14 19.07
N TYR A 108 5.43 4.58 18.05
CA TYR A 108 4.13 5.25 18.22
C TYR A 108 2.93 4.33 17.99
N LYS A 109 3.10 3.02 18.17
CA LYS A 109 2.08 2.01 17.81
C LYS A 109 0.74 2.25 18.50
N ASP A 110 0.76 2.66 19.77
CA ASP A 110 -0.44 2.78 20.60
C ASP A 110 -1.26 4.02 20.20
N GLU A 111 -0.59 5.16 20.03
CA GLU A 111 -1.20 6.40 19.52
C GLU A 111 -1.72 6.23 18.09
N LEU A 112 -0.94 5.55 17.23
CA LEU A 112 -1.35 5.27 15.86
C LEU A 112 -2.58 4.35 15.83
N MET A 113 -2.65 3.36 16.72
CA MET A 113 -3.82 2.47 16.80
C MET A 113 -5.07 3.18 17.29
N GLU A 114 -4.95 4.06 18.27
CA GLU A 114 -6.08 4.87 18.72
C GLU A 114 -6.54 5.82 17.61
N PHE A 115 -5.61 6.46 16.90
CA PHE A 115 -5.93 7.32 15.76
C PHE A 115 -6.63 6.53 14.64
N LEU A 116 -6.08 5.40 14.22
CA LEU A 116 -6.63 4.58 13.15
C LEU A 116 -8.00 4.00 13.52
N SER A 117 -8.18 3.52 14.75
CA SER A 117 -9.46 2.97 15.21
C SER A 117 -10.56 4.04 15.23
N ASN A 118 -10.28 5.23 15.77
CA ASN A 118 -11.22 6.36 15.75
C ASN A 118 -11.61 6.77 14.32
N ARG A 119 -10.68 6.74 13.37
CA ARG A 119 -10.95 7.05 11.96
C ARG A 119 -11.79 5.97 11.29
N PHE A 120 -11.48 4.71 11.54
CA PHE A 120 -12.23 3.59 10.99
C PHE A 120 -13.67 3.56 11.54
N GLU A 121 -13.87 3.88 12.82
CA GLU A 121 -15.20 4.01 13.44
C GLU A 121 -16.08 5.03 12.71
N MET A 122 -15.51 6.19 12.37
CA MET A 122 -16.25 7.25 11.66
C MET A 122 -16.66 6.79 10.26
N VAL A 123 -15.74 6.18 9.51
CA VAL A 123 -16.04 5.67 8.15
C VAL A 123 -17.06 4.54 8.20
N PHE A 124 -16.95 3.65 9.18
CA PHE A 124 -17.86 2.52 9.34
C PHE A 124 -19.29 2.98 9.66
N ASN A 125 -19.43 3.97 10.55
CA ASN A 125 -20.75 4.51 10.92
C ASN A 125 -21.39 5.35 9.81
N ASP A 126 -20.60 5.99 8.96
CA ASP A 126 -21.09 6.80 7.83
C ASP A 126 -21.36 5.97 6.56
N SER A 127 -20.83 4.75 6.50
CA SER A 127 -21.04 3.87 5.35
C SER A 127 -22.49 3.43 5.17
N ASN A 128 -22.94 3.29 3.91
CA ASN A 128 -24.26 2.79 3.56
C ASN A 128 -24.58 1.47 4.29
N GLY A 129 -25.81 1.32 4.79
CA GLY A 129 -26.25 0.13 5.54
C GLY A 129 -25.94 -1.19 4.82
N ALA A 130 -26.01 -1.24 3.49
CA ALA A 130 -25.66 -2.42 2.70
C ALA A 130 -24.15 -2.77 2.71
N LEU A 131 -23.26 -1.77 2.67
CA LEU A 131 -21.81 -1.98 2.76
C LEU A 131 -21.43 -2.42 4.17
N ARG A 132 -22.05 -1.79 5.17
CA ARG A 132 -21.89 -2.14 6.58
C ARG A 132 -22.34 -3.58 6.84
N GLU A 133 -23.52 -3.98 6.36
CA GLU A 133 -24.02 -5.36 6.49
C GLU A 133 -23.16 -6.40 5.76
N GLN A 134 -22.49 -6.03 4.66
CA GLN A 134 -21.53 -6.92 3.99
C GLN A 134 -20.27 -7.11 4.85
N ILE A 135 -19.70 -6.02 5.34
CA ILE A 135 -18.52 -6.06 6.22
C ILE A 135 -18.84 -6.83 7.51
N GLU A 136 -20.00 -6.59 8.11
CA GLU A 136 -20.48 -7.29 9.31
C GLU A 136 -20.67 -8.80 9.06
N ARG A 137 -21.18 -9.18 7.88
CA ARG A 137 -21.33 -10.60 7.48
C ARG A 137 -19.99 -11.28 7.21
N ASP A 138 -19.10 -10.65 6.45
CA ASP A 138 -17.80 -11.22 6.08
C ASP A 138 -16.88 -11.37 7.30
N LEU A 139 -16.98 -10.44 8.26
CA LEU A 139 -16.17 -10.44 9.48
C LEU A 139 -16.90 -11.07 10.68
N ASN A 140 -18.13 -11.53 10.48
CA ASN A 140 -18.99 -12.14 11.50
C ASN A 140 -19.08 -11.27 12.78
N CYS A 141 -19.17 -9.96 12.60
CA CYS A 141 -19.15 -8.95 13.65
C CYS A 141 -20.35 -8.01 13.49
N CYS A 142 -20.75 -7.29 14.54
CA CYS A 142 -21.87 -6.34 14.45
C CYS A 142 -21.52 -5.05 15.22
N GLY A 143 -21.37 -3.94 14.50
CA GLY A 143 -20.90 -2.66 15.04
C GLY A 143 -19.38 -2.61 15.32
N PHE A 144 -18.86 -1.39 15.44
CA PHE A 144 -17.43 -1.14 15.70
C PHE A 144 -17.02 -1.35 17.17
N LYS A 145 -17.92 -1.09 18.12
CA LYS A 145 -17.73 -1.28 19.58
C LYS A 145 -18.78 -2.24 20.13
N LYS A 146 -18.51 -3.55 20.09
CA LYS A 146 -19.28 -4.55 20.86
C LYS A 146 -18.29 -5.35 21.72
N PRO A 147 -18.55 -5.55 23.02
CA PRO A 147 -17.59 -6.16 23.94
C PRO A 147 -17.28 -7.64 23.64
N GLU A 148 -18.02 -8.31 22.75
CA GLU A 148 -17.82 -9.75 22.44
C GLU A 148 -17.78 -10.07 20.93
N GLY A 149 -17.41 -9.10 20.09
CA GLY A 149 -17.28 -9.33 18.65
C GLY A 149 -16.11 -8.56 18.08
N HIS A 150 -14.90 -9.06 18.30
CA HIS A 150 -13.66 -8.49 17.73
C HIS A 150 -13.73 -8.52 16.19
N CYS A 151 -14.14 -7.42 15.58
CA CYS A 151 -13.96 -7.23 14.15
C CYS A 151 -12.44 -7.14 13.89
N LEU A 152 -11.88 -8.24 13.36
CA LEU A 152 -10.51 -8.66 13.00
C LEU A 152 -9.32 -7.65 12.97
N LEU A 153 -9.52 -6.34 12.95
CA LEU A 153 -8.46 -5.32 12.94
C LEU A 153 -7.52 -5.43 14.15
N THR A 154 -8.02 -5.85 15.31
CA THR A 154 -7.21 -6.04 16.52
C THR A 154 -6.43 -7.36 16.54
N LEU A 155 -6.90 -8.41 15.85
CA LEU A 155 -6.15 -9.68 15.76
C LEU A 155 -4.99 -9.62 14.76
N PHE A 156 -5.14 -8.90 13.64
CA PHE A 156 -4.08 -8.81 12.63
C PHE A 156 -2.84 -8.06 13.15
N VAL A 157 -3.01 -7.04 14.00
CA VAL A 157 -1.87 -6.32 14.59
C VAL A 157 -1.33 -7.03 15.82
N ARG A 158 -2.20 -7.59 16.67
CA ARG A 158 -1.73 -8.26 17.90
C ARG A 158 -0.96 -9.56 17.59
N LYS A 159 -1.24 -10.24 16.48
CA LYS A 159 -0.58 -11.52 16.12
C LYS A 159 0.76 -11.36 15.36
N HIS A 160 1.13 -10.15 14.94
CA HIS A 160 2.38 -9.89 14.21
C HIS A 160 3.40 -9.04 14.99
N VAL A 161 3.05 -8.60 16.20
CA VAL A 161 3.91 -7.76 17.07
C VAL A 161 4.39 -8.51 18.33
N TYR A 162 3.98 -9.76 18.52
CA TYR A 162 4.49 -10.66 19.57
C TYR A 162 4.89 -12.01 18.99
#